data_AF-A0A8H3YS82-F1
#
_entry.id   AF-A0A8H3YS82-F1
#
_cell.length_a   1.000
_cell.length_b   1.000
_cell.length_c   1.000
_cell.angle_alpha   90.00
_cell.angle_beta   90.00
_cell.angle_gamma   90.00
#
_symmetry.space_group_name_H-M   'P 1'
#
loop_
_entity.id
_entity.type
_entity.pdbx_description
1 polymer ?
#
loop_
_entity_poly.entity_id
_entity_poly.type
_entity_poly.pdbx_seq_one_letter_code
_entity_poly.pdbx_strand_id
1 'polypeptide(L)'
;MRFPILLPILSFAILTYAQQACDAIAAELPSCARTCVGPAVLANLGCDSLEDYACLCQKGDLMQTLIKPCVVKNCGWSAVGVPKKAEALCRCVGEAGRGGEGKDEL
;
A
#
# COMPACT_ATOMS: atom_id res chain seq x y z
N MET A 1 -42.46 -12.28 17.86
CA MET A 1 -41.07 -11.97 18.29
C MET A 1 -40.33 -11.46 17.06
N ARG A 2 -39.72 -10.27 17.17
CA ARG A 2 -39.24 -9.41 16.08
C ARG A 2 -37.76 -9.16 16.33
N PHE A 3 -36.88 -9.67 15.45
CA PHE A 3 -35.50 -9.19 15.35
C PHE A 3 -35.33 -8.55 13.97
N PRO A 4 -35.55 -7.24 13.84
CA PRO A 4 -35.13 -6.50 12.67
C PRO A 4 -33.63 -6.20 12.83
N ILE A 5 -32.76 -7.06 12.29
CA ILE A 5 -31.33 -6.74 12.16
C ILE A 5 -31.14 -6.04 10.81
N LEU A 6 -31.64 -4.80 10.79
CA LEU A 6 -31.27 -3.74 9.85
C LEU A 6 -29.90 -3.23 10.27
N LEU A 7 -28.83 -3.57 9.54
CA LEU A 7 -27.60 -2.77 9.34
C LEU A 7 -26.56 -3.60 8.55
N PRO A 8 -26.57 -3.51 7.22
CA PRO A 8 -25.50 -4.07 6.41
C PRO A 8 -24.28 -3.13 6.45
N ILE A 9 -23.10 -3.70 6.66
CA ILE A 9 -21.86 -3.33 5.95
C ILE A 9 -21.44 -1.84 6.09
N LEU A 10 -20.79 -1.46 7.20
CA LEU A 10 -20.17 -0.13 7.36
C LEU A 10 -18.69 -0.21 7.80
N SER A 11 -18.01 -1.32 7.49
CA SER A 11 -16.63 -1.58 7.93
C SER A 11 -15.57 -1.48 6.83
N PHE A 12 -15.94 -1.21 5.58
CA PHE A 12 -14.98 -1.05 4.48
C PHE A 12 -14.45 0.38 4.30
N ALA A 13 -15.08 1.39 4.93
CA ALA A 13 -14.69 2.79 4.77
C ALA A 13 -13.45 3.20 5.59
N ILE A 14 -12.97 2.35 6.49
CA ILE A 14 -11.87 2.68 7.41
C ILE A 14 -10.51 2.39 6.76
N LEU A 15 -10.44 1.35 5.94
CA LEU A 15 -9.24 0.98 5.18
C LEU A 15 -8.87 2.04 4.14
N THR A 16 -9.87 2.64 3.50
CA THR A 16 -9.65 3.66 2.46
C THR A 16 -9.03 4.94 3.03
N TYR A 17 -9.43 5.36 4.23
CA TYR A 17 -8.87 6.58 4.85
C TYR A 17 -7.41 6.40 5.25
N ALA A 18 -7.06 5.21 5.73
CA ALA A 18 -5.71 4.78 6.05
C ALA A 18 -4.79 4.75 4.81
N GLN A 19 -5.25 4.13 3.72
CA GLN A 19 -4.52 4.10 2.46
C GLN A 19 -4.35 5.51 1.87
N GLN A 20 -5.37 6.35 1.98
CA GLN A 20 -5.35 7.71 1.46
C GLN A 20 -4.44 8.65 2.27
N ALA A 21 -4.27 8.40 3.58
CA ALA A 21 -3.27 9.10 4.39
C ALA A 21 -1.83 8.72 4.00
N CYS A 22 -1.61 7.46 3.60
CA CYS A 22 -0.31 6.99 3.13
C CYS A 22 -0.06 7.32 1.65
N ASP A 23 -1.09 7.71 0.89
CA ASP A 23 -0.98 8.11 -0.52
C ASP A 23 -0.07 9.33 -0.69
N ALA A 24 -0.07 10.26 0.26
CA ALA A 24 0.88 11.39 0.27
C ALA A 24 2.35 10.91 0.30
N ILE A 25 2.64 9.81 0.99
CA ILE A 25 3.98 9.19 1.04
C ILE A 25 4.25 8.43 -0.28
N ALA A 26 3.23 7.78 -0.84
CA ALA A 26 3.32 7.13 -2.14
C ALA A 26 3.54 8.14 -3.28
N ALA A 27 3.00 9.36 -3.15
CA ALA A 27 3.20 10.48 -4.07
C ALA A 27 4.65 10.99 -4.05
N GLU A 28 5.37 10.83 -2.93
CA GLU A 28 6.81 11.10 -2.83
C GLU A 28 7.69 10.01 -3.45
N LEU A 29 7.16 8.81 -3.73
CA LEU A 29 7.95 7.78 -4.42
C LEU A 29 8.33 8.29 -5.82
N PRO A 30 9.60 8.16 -6.22
CA PRO A 30 10.01 8.57 -7.55
C PRO A 30 9.24 7.78 -8.61
N SER A 31 8.71 8.49 -9.62
CA SER A 31 7.89 7.92 -10.71
C SER A 31 8.58 6.75 -11.39
N CYS A 32 9.90 6.80 -11.44
CA CYS A 32 10.75 5.74 -11.95
C CYS A 32 10.48 4.36 -11.30
N ALA A 33 10.30 4.32 -9.97
CA ALA A 33 10.01 3.08 -9.26
C ALA A 33 8.55 2.64 -9.47
N ARG A 34 7.61 3.59 -9.56
CA ARG A 34 6.20 3.28 -9.83
C ARG A 34 5.99 2.64 -11.20
N THR A 35 6.68 3.13 -12.23
CA THR A 35 6.59 2.54 -13.59
C THR A 35 7.11 1.11 -13.65
N CYS A 36 7.94 0.69 -12.69
CA CYS A 36 8.41 -0.69 -12.61
C CYS A 36 7.38 -1.68 -12.06
N VAL A 37 6.36 -1.18 -11.35
CA VAL A 37 5.29 -2.01 -10.81
C VAL A 37 4.15 -2.01 -11.83
N GLY A 38 4.23 -2.95 -12.77
CA GLY A 38 3.19 -3.15 -13.78
C GLY A 38 2.15 -4.20 -13.40
N PRO A 39 1.10 -4.40 -14.22
CA PRO A 39 0.04 -5.38 -13.96
C PRO A 39 0.57 -6.82 -13.82
N ALA A 40 1.65 -7.18 -14.52
CA ALA A 40 2.29 -8.48 -14.38
C ALA A 40 2.98 -8.69 -13.01
N VAL A 41 3.47 -7.61 -12.39
CA VAL A 41 4.02 -7.64 -11.03
C VAL A 41 2.88 -7.79 -10.04
N LEU A 42 1.80 -7.00 -10.18
CA LEU A 42 0.61 -7.11 -9.34
C LEU A 42 0.02 -8.53 -9.36
N ALA A 43 -0.11 -9.12 -10.55
CA ALA A 43 -0.59 -10.48 -10.71
C ALA A 43 0.31 -11.53 -10.03
N ASN A 44 1.64 -11.34 -10.06
CA ASN A 44 2.57 -12.21 -9.34
C ASN A 44 2.50 -12.05 -7.82
N LEU A 45 2.20 -10.85 -7.34
CA LEU A 45 2.06 -10.57 -5.91
C LEU A 45 0.67 -10.97 -5.38
N GLY A 46 -0.31 -11.13 -6.27
CA GLY A 46 -1.72 -11.33 -5.91
C GLY A 46 -2.36 -10.06 -5.35
N CYS A 47 -1.81 -8.88 -5.68
CA CYS A 47 -2.33 -7.61 -5.22
C CYS A 47 -3.27 -7.02 -6.27
N ASP A 48 -4.41 -6.52 -5.83
CA ASP A 48 -5.48 -6.03 -6.70
C ASP A 48 -5.08 -4.73 -7.41
N SER A 49 -4.32 -3.87 -6.73
CA SER A 49 -3.97 -2.55 -7.21
C SER A 49 -2.60 -2.08 -6.71
N LEU A 50 -2.05 -1.08 -7.41
CA LEU A 50 -0.80 -0.39 -7.05
C LEU A 50 -0.95 0.43 -5.76
N GLU A 51 -2.19 0.78 -5.45
CA GLU A 51 -2.61 1.50 -4.25
C GLU A 51 -2.88 0.54 -3.08
N ASP A 52 -2.87 -0.78 -3.32
CA ASP A 52 -2.97 -1.80 -2.27
C ASP A 52 -1.63 -1.95 -1.55
N TYR A 53 -1.23 -0.87 -0.90
CA TYR A 53 0.03 -0.76 -0.19
C TYR A 53 0.16 -1.85 0.88
N ALA A 54 -0.95 -2.30 1.47
CA ALA A 54 -0.96 -3.38 2.45
C ALA A 54 -0.49 -4.70 1.83
N CYS A 55 -1.06 -5.11 0.70
CA CYS A 55 -0.62 -6.30 -0.02
C CYS A 55 0.82 -6.15 -0.55
N LEU A 56 1.14 -5.01 -1.14
CA LEU A 56 2.48 -4.74 -1.67
C LEU A 56 3.55 -4.84 -0.58
N CYS A 57 3.27 -4.32 0.61
CA CYS A 57 4.18 -4.35 1.76
C CYS A 57 4.30 -5.75 2.39
N GLN A 58 3.22 -6.54 2.43
CA GLN A 58 3.31 -7.95 2.84
C GLN A 58 4.16 -8.78 1.89
N LYS A 59 4.22 -8.41 0.61
CA LYS A 59 5.00 -9.10 -0.43
C LYS A 59 6.27 -8.34 -0.82
N GLY A 60 6.78 -7.47 0.06
CA GLY A 60 7.89 -6.56 -0.26
C GLY A 60 9.16 -7.26 -0.76
N ASP A 61 9.51 -8.43 -0.24
CA ASP A 61 10.70 -9.19 -0.65
C ASP A 61 10.59 -9.73 -2.09
N LEU A 62 9.44 -10.32 -2.40
CA LEU A 62 9.08 -10.78 -3.75
C LEU A 62 9.02 -9.60 -4.72
N MET A 63 8.31 -8.55 -4.34
CA MET A 63 8.18 -7.33 -5.13
C MET A 63 9.55 -6.75 -5.47
N GLN A 64 10.42 -6.57 -4.48
CA GLN A 64 11.79 -6.10 -4.69
C GLN A 64 12.57 -6.97 -5.67
N THR A 65 12.42 -8.29 -5.62
CA THR A 65 13.08 -9.21 -6.54
C THR A 65 12.58 -9.02 -7.98
N LEU A 66 11.26 -8.87 -8.17
CA LEU A 66 10.66 -8.64 -9.49
C LEU A 66 11.03 -7.27 -10.08
N ILE A 67 11.04 -6.21 -9.27
CA ILE A 67 11.26 -4.84 -9.78
C ILE A 67 12.70 -4.38 -9.74
N LYS A 68 13.60 -5.03 -8.98
CA LYS A 68 15.05 -4.74 -8.95
C LYS A 68 15.66 -4.51 -10.34
N PRO A 69 15.50 -5.41 -11.34
CA PRO A 69 16.10 -5.20 -12.66
C PRO A 69 15.53 -3.96 -13.37
N CYS A 70 14.25 -3.64 -13.18
CA CYS A 70 13.64 -2.44 -13.74
C CYS A 70 14.11 -1.17 -13.03
N VAL A 71 14.17 -1.17 -11.70
CA VAL A 71 14.60 -0.02 -10.89
C VAL A 71 16.07 0.31 -11.15
N VAL A 72 16.94 -0.68 -11.27
CA VAL A 72 18.35 -0.45 -11.62
C VAL A 72 18.46 0.18 -13.01
N LYS A 73 17.65 -0.29 -13.98
CA LYS A 73 17.69 0.19 -15.37
C LYS A 73 17.11 1.59 -15.55
N ASN A 74 15.99 1.89 -14.89
CA ASN A 74 15.29 3.17 -15.05
C ASN A 74 15.70 4.22 -14.02
N CYS A 75 16.05 3.82 -12.78
CA CYS A 75 16.26 4.78 -11.68
C CYS A 75 17.73 5.05 -11.39
N GLY A 76 18.64 4.16 -11.81
CA GLY A 76 20.08 4.32 -11.56
C GLY A 76 20.36 4.62 -10.08
N TRP A 77 21.11 5.69 -9.81
CA TRP A 77 21.46 6.13 -8.45
C TRP A 77 20.26 6.56 -7.58
N SER A 78 19.13 6.95 -8.18
CA SER A 78 17.92 7.31 -7.43
C SER A 78 17.27 6.10 -6.75
N ALA A 79 17.67 4.87 -7.11
CA ALA A 79 17.22 3.64 -6.46
C ALA A 79 17.57 3.56 -4.97
N VAL A 80 18.60 4.28 -4.51
CA VAL A 80 19.08 4.25 -3.11
C VAL A 80 18.03 4.80 -2.13
N GLY A 81 17.21 5.76 -2.55
CA GLY A 81 16.17 6.37 -1.71
C GLY A 81 14.81 5.66 -1.73
N VAL A 82 14.57 4.84 -2.76
CA VAL A 82 13.31 4.09 -2.94
C VAL A 82 12.98 3.17 -1.77
N PRO A 83 13.89 2.31 -1.26
CA PRO A 83 13.57 1.41 -0.16
C PRO A 83 13.18 2.17 1.11
N LYS A 84 13.89 3.26 1.46
CA LYS A 84 13.57 4.08 2.64
C LYS A 84 12.14 4.67 2.59
N LYS A 85 11.72 5.15 1.42
CA LYS A 85 10.37 5.70 1.22
C LYS A 85 9.31 4.59 1.20
N ALA A 86 9.63 3.44 0.59
CA ALA A 86 8.76 2.26 0.62
C ALA A 86 8.57 1.71 2.05
N GLU A 87 9.63 1.68 2.86
CA GLU A 87 9.56 1.30 4.28
C GLU A 87 8.68 2.28 5.09
N ALA A 88 8.78 3.58 4.81
CA ALA A 88 7.93 4.59 5.44
C ALA A 88 6.45 4.41 5.05
N LEU A 89 6.18 4.10 3.78
CA LEU A 89 4.84 3.75 3.29
C LEU A 89 4.30 2.50 3.98
N CYS A 90 5.11 1.43 4.05
CA CYS A 90 4.72 0.18 4.70
C CYS A 90 4.48 0.32 6.20
N ARG A 91 5.29 1.14 6.88
CA ARG A 91 5.00 1.52 8.27
C ARG A 91 3.70 2.29 8.38
N CYS A 92 3.47 3.30 7.54
CA CYS A 92 2.23 4.07 7.55
C CYS A 92 1.00 3.15 7.43
N VAL A 93 1.02 2.21 6.48
CA VAL A 93 -0.08 1.26 6.26
C VAL A 93 -0.24 0.28 7.43
N GLY A 94 0.87 -0.21 8.00
CA GLY A 94 0.85 -1.09 9.17
C GLY A 94 0.36 -0.41 10.46
N GLU A 95 0.60 0.89 10.60
CA GLU A 95 0.03 1.70 11.69
C GLU A 95 -1.45 1.99 11.42
N ALA A 96 -1.80 2.32 10.18
CA ALA A 96 -3.16 2.68 9.81
C ALA A 96 -4.12 1.47 9.83
N GLY A 97 -3.61 0.26 9.55
CA GLY A 97 -4.34 -1.00 9.76
C GLY A 97 -4.54 -1.37 11.23
N ARG A 98 -3.78 -0.78 12.16
CA ARG A 98 -3.95 -0.91 13.62
C ARG A 98 -4.73 0.24 14.26
N GLY A 99 -4.78 1.40 13.61
CA GLY A 99 -5.47 2.60 14.08
C GLY A 99 -6.99 2.61 13.84
N GLY A 100 -7.56 1.57 13.22
CA GLY A 100 -9.00 1.44 13.00
C GLY A 100 -9.82 1.00 14.22
N GLU A 101 -9.17 0.74 15.37
CA GLU A 101 -9.82 0.32 16.61
C GLU A 101 -9.84 1.42 17.69
N GLY A 102 -9.81 2.71 17.33
CA GLY A 102 -9.90 3.73 18.39
C GLY A 102 -9.84 5.19 17.98
N LYS A 103 -10.80 5.69 17.20
CA LYS A 103 -11.04 7.13 17.16
C LYS A 103 -12.49 7.52 16.87
N ASP A 104 -13.40 6.99 17.68
CA ASP A 104 -14.78 7.46 17.83
C ASP A 104 -14.92 8.36 19.08
N GLU A 105 -14.08 9.39 19.25
CA GLU A 105 -14.38 10.40 20.28
C GLU A 105 -13.61 11.71 20.02
N LEU A 106 -14.24 12.61 19.25
CA LEU A 106 -14.62 13.95 19.73
C LEU A 106 -15.71 14.57 18.85
#